data_AF-A0A7W6N7Q1-F1
#
_entry.id   AF-A0A7W6N7Q1-F1
#
_cell.length_a   1.000
_cell.length_b   1.000
_cell.length_c   1.000
_cell.angle_alpha   90.00
_cell.angle_beta   90.00
_cell.angle_gamma   90.00
#
_symmetry.space_group_name_H-M   'P 1'
#
loop_
_entity.id
_entity.type
_entity.pdbx_description
1 polymer ?
#
loop_
_entity_poly.entity_id
_entity_poly.type
_entity_poly.pdbx_seq_one_letter_code
_entity_poly.pdbx_strand_id
1 'polypeptide(L)'
;MLQSSTKGSDAPLAGERHDDAEMFELAPVSLWLEDYSGLKALFDEWRRAGVASLREYLLEDTARVETCSSLIRVIKVNRKTLSLFEANDLPHLIDNLGEIFRNDMLKAHIDELVQLWDGQTEFFSNTVNYTLSGKRLDIQLKGSVLPGHEDSWNRVLIAIEDVTERETARRRLAASETYARGLFEHSPVSLWVEDFSSVKNLLEDVRRQGIVDFRVFTDVHPEFVMRCMSEIRVIDVNQHTLELFASPDKDTLLRRLGDVFRDEMRDHFKEQLIDLWNGKIFQQREVVNYSLAGDELHLHLQFSVLPGYEADWSLVQVALTDITARKRAEAYLEYLGKHDVLTKLYNRSFYVDELNRLERKGPFPVTIIVIDLNGLKAANDQLGHAAGDALLRRAGEVLSKAVDKPSCAARIGGDEFVLLMPGTDERDGKVVLDSIENLIEVNNQFYTGMPLSFSMGAATSQPGERLEAVVRRADLMMYEAKRAYYESIKDDDTAAAS
;
A
#
# COMPACT_ATOMS: atom_id res chain seq x y z
N MET A 1 -32.92 92.90 4.78
CA MET A 1 -34.33 92.54 5.01
C MET A 1 -34.53 91.15 4.42
N LEU A 2 -34.90 90.06 5.10
CA LEU A 2 -35.36 89.76 6.46
C LEU A 2 -34.64 88.45 6.88
N GLN A 3 -33.93 88.45 8.01
CA GLN A 3 -34.31 87.83 9.30
C GLN A 3 -34.51 86.31 9.32
N SER A 4 -33.67 85.71 10.17
CA SER A 4 -33.63 84.33 10.67
C SER A 4 -34.95 83.85 11.27
N SER A 5 -35.26 82.56 11.08
CA SER A 5 -35.89 81.75 12.11
C SER A 5 -35.53 80.27 11.92
N THR A 6 -34.58 79.84 12.74
CA THR A 6 -34.36 78.45 13.13
C THR A 6 -35.58 77.94 13.91
N LYS A 7 -36.10 76.76 13.52
CA LYS A 7 -36.71 75.79 14.44
C LYS A 7 -36.66 74.42 13.78
N GLY A 8 -35.76 73.58 14.27
CA GLY A 8 -35.77 72.15 14.01
C GLY A 8 -36.97 71.51 14.68
N SER A 9 -37.56 70.54 13.98
CA SER A 9 -38.49 69.58 14.54
C SER A 9 -38.27 68.24 13.84
N ASP A 10 -37.17 67.57 14.16
CA ASP A 10 -37.01 66.13 13.88
C ASP A 10 -37.80 65.35 14.93
N ALA A 11 -39.12 65.33 14.76
CA ALA A 11 -39.97 64.35 15.42
C ALA A 11 -40.35 63.30 14.35
N PRO A 12 -39.96 62.03 14.50
CA PRO A 12 -40.29 60.99 13.52
C PRO A 12 -41.81 60.92 13.33
N LEU A 13 -42.25 60.92 12.07
CA LEU A 13 -43.66 60.81 11.70
C LEU A 13 -44.19 59.46 12.22
N ALA A 14 -45.41 59.44 12.77
CA ALA A 14 -46.01 58.23 13.36
C ALA A 14 -46.06 57.00 12.43
N GLY A 15 -45.93 57.19 11.10
CA GLY A 15 -45.78 56.10 10.12
C GLY A 15 -44.41 55.42 10.13
N GLU A 16 -43.31 56.16 10.28
CA GLU A 16 -41.94 55.60 10.27
C GLU A 16 -41.69 54.69 11.48
N ARG A 17 -42.26 55.02 12.65
CA ARG A 17 -42.17 54.16 13.86
C ARG A 17 -42.95 52.86 13.72
N HIS A 18 -43.95 52.82 12.84
CA HIS A 18 -44.72 51.60 12.58
C HIS A 18 -43.93 50.69 11.63
N ASP A 19 -43.34 51.25 10.59
CA ASP A 19 -42.50 50.55 9.61
C ASP A 19 -41.28 49.88 10.28
N ASP A 20 -40.56 50.58 11.16
CA ASP A 20 -39.40 50.02 11.87
C ASP A 20 -39.79 48.83 12.77
N ALA A 21 -40.95 48.91 13.42
CA ALA A 21 -41.46 47.84 14.27
C ALA A 21 -41.88 46.61 13.44
N GLU A 22 -42.50 46.83 12.27
CA GLU A 22 -42.83 45.76 11.34
C GLU A 22 -41.58 45.13 10.71
N MET A 23 -40.58 45.93 10.33
CA MET A 23 -39.31 45.43 9.80
C MET A 23 -38.57 44.54 10.80
N PHE A 24 -38.53 44.92 12.08
CA PHE A 24 -37.94 44.09 13.13
C PHE A 24 -38.68 42.74 13.28
N GLU A 25 -40.02 42.75 13.28
CA GLU A 25 -40.82 41.53 13.42
C GLU A 25 -40.75 40.59 12.20
N LEU A 26 -40.67 41.16 11.00
CA LEU A 26 -40.67 40.42 9.73
C LEU A 26 -39.27 40.04 9.24
N ALA A 27 -38.21 40.46 9.96
CA ALA A 27 -36.84 40.13 9.58
C ALA A 27 -36.66 38.59 9.48
N PRO A 28 -36.02 38.09 8.40
CA PRO A 28 -35.87 36.65 8.16
C PRO A 28 -34.85 35.96 9.08
N VAL A 29 -34.20 36.73 9.96
CA VAL A 29 -33.17 36.28 10.91
C VAL A 29 -33.63 36.52 12.36
N SER A 30 -33.05 35.78 13.31
CA SER A 30 -33.30 35.98 14.74
C SER A 30 -32.70 37.32 15.15
N LEU A 31 -33.53 38.23 15.66
CA LEU A 31 -33.11 39.55 16.13
C LEU A 31 -33.46 39.73 17.61
N TRP A 32 -32.53 40.33 18.35
CA TRP A 32 -32.66 40.69 19.75
C TRP A 32 -32.26 42.16 19.90
N LEU A 33 -33.01 42.88 20.72
CA LEU A 33 -32.65 44.20 21.18
C LEU A 33 -32.37 44.09 22.68
N GLU A 34 -31.16 44.45 23.09
CA GLU A 34 -30.67 44.25 24.44
C GLU A 34 -30.14 45.56 25.04
N ASP A 35 -30.18 45.65 26.36
CA ASP A 35 -29.65 46.76 27.17
C ASP A 35 -28.37 46.28 27.86
N TYR A 36 -27.23 46.83 27.44
CA TYR A 36 -25.90 46.55 27.96
C TYR A 36 -25.40 47.68 28.88
N SER A 37 -26.26 48.60 29.33
CA SER A 37 -25.85 49.73 30.17
C SER A 37 -25.23 49.31 31.50
N GLY A 38 -25.71 48.22 32.10
CA GLY A 38 -25.09 47.61 33.29
C GLY A 38 -23.68 47.10 33.00
N LEU A 39 -23.51 46.42 31.87
CA LEU A 39 -22.21 45.92 31.41
C LEU A 39 -21.23 47.08 31.14
N LYS A 40 -21.70 48.16 30.51
CA LYS A 40 -20.88 49.36 30.25
C LYS A 40 -20.38 49.99 31.55
N ALA A 41 -21.24 50.13 32.54
CA ALA A 41 -20.87 50.68 33.84
C ALA A 41 -19.83 49.79 34.55
N LEU A 42 -19.99 48.46 34.49
CA LEU A 42 -19.03 47.50 35.02
C LEU A 42 -17.67 47.60 34.30
N PHE A 43 -17.68 47.74 32.98
CA PHE A 43 -16.45 47.92 32.22
C PHE A 43 -15.73 49.21 32.59
N ASP A 44 -16.45 50.32 32.77
CA ASP A 44 -15.86 51.59 33.20
C ASP A 44 -15.34 51.54 34.64
N GLU A 45 -15.93 50.71 35.51
CA GLU A 45 -15.39 50.40 36.83
C GLU A 45 -14.08 49.62 36.73
N TRP A 46 -14.04 48.54 35.94
CA TRP A 46 -12.83 47.73 35.74
C TRP A 46 -11.69 48.52 35.09
N ARG A 47 -11.99 49.41 34.14
CA ARG A 47 -10.99 50.32 33.57
C ARG A 47 -10.41 51.26 34.63
N ARG A 48 -11.25 51.82 35.51
CA ARG A 48 -10.79 52.66 36.64
C ARG A 48 -10.00 51.86 37.66
N ALA A 49 -10.32 50.58 37.85
CA ALA A 49 -9.59 49.66 38.72
C ALA A 49 -8.25 49.18 38.12
N GLY A 50 -7.92 49.57 36.88
CA GLY A 50 -6.64 49.27 36.25
C GLY A 50 -6.56 47.91 35.54
N VAL A 51 -7.70 47.29 35.22
CA VAL A 51 -7.73 46.08 34.39
C VAL A 51 -7.19 46.41 33.00
N ALA A 52 -6.07 45.80 32.62
CA ALA A 52 -5.40 46.08 31.34
C ALA A 52 -5.87 45.15 30.21
N SER A 53 -6.05 43.86 30.49
CA SER A 53 -6.50 42.84 29.54
C SER A 53 -7.81 42.22 30.05
N LEU A 54 -8.93 42.55 29.39
CA LEU A 54 -10.21 41.97 29.78
C LEU A 54 -10.21 40.44 29.60
N ARG A 55 -9.56 39.93 28.56
CA ARG A 55 -9.48 38.49 28.28
C ARG A 55 -8.84 37.73 29.43
N GLU A 56 -7.65 38.15 29.88
CA GLU A 56 -6.94 37.50 30.98
C GLU A 56 -7.75 37.63 32.27
N TYR A 57 -8.30 38.82 32.52
CA TYR A 57 -9.13 39.10 33.69
C TYR A 57 -10.39 38.21 33.76
N LEU A 58 -11.04 37.93 32.64
CA LEU A 58 -12.20 37.03 32.57
C LEU A 58 -11.82 35.55 32.65
N LEU A 59 -10.65 35.16 32.13
CA LEU A 59 -10.17 33.78 32.17
C LEU A 59 -9.63 33.35 33.54
N GLU A 60 -9.13 34.30 34.34
CA GLU A 60 -8.72 34.06 35.73
C GLU A 60 -9.88 33.64 36.64
N ASP A 61 -11.09 34.12 36.36
CA ASP A 61 -12.28 33.85 37.15
C ASP A 61 -13.54 33.95 36.27
N THR A 62 -14.01 32.78 35.85
CA THR A 62 -15.15 32.64 34.94
C THR A 62 -16.48 33.12 35.54
N ALA A 63 -16.59 33.27 36.87
CA ALA A 63 -17.76 33.87 37.50
C ALA A 63 -17.94 35.36 37.13
N ARG A 64 -16.85 36.03 36.70
CA ARG A 64 -16.91 37.39 36.16
C ARG A 64 -17.65 37.44 34.83
N VAL A 65 -17.57 36.36 34.03
CA VAL A 65 -18.32 36.26 32.77
C VAL A 65 -19.81 36.09 33.05
N GLU A 66 -20.19 35.26 34.02
CA GLU A 66 -21.58 35.14 34.48
C GLU A 66 -22.12 36.47 35.01
N THR A 67 -21.29 37.23 35.73
CA THR A 67 -21.63 38.58 36.19
C THR A 67 -21.90 39.52 35.02
N CYS A 68 -21.04 39.53 34.00
CA CYS A 68 -21.27 40.27 32.76
C CYS A 68 -22.59 39.87 32.08
N SER A 69 -22.85 38.57 31.92
CA SER A 69 -24.08 38.10 31.28
C SER A 69 -25.32 38.49 32.08
N SER A 70 -25.27 38.48 33.42
CA SER A 70 -26.40 38.88 34.27
C SER A 70 -26.80 40.37 34.15
N LEU A 71 -25.88 41.22 33.67
CA LEU A 71 -26.11 42.65 33.47
C LEU A 71 -26.70 42.98 32.09
N ILE A 72 -26.76 41.99 31.19
CA ILE A 72 -27.39 42.11 29.89
C ILE A 72 -28.88 41.86 30.04
N ARG A 73 -29.70 42.81 29.59
CA ARG A 73 -31.17 42.68 29.66
C ARG A 73 -31.78 42.63 28.27
N VAL A 74 -32.53 41.57 27.99
CA VAL A 74 -33.30 41.44 26.76
C VAL A 74 -34.49 42.42 26.80
N ILE A 75 -34.53 43.38 25.88
CA ILE A 75 -35.62 44.36 25.74
C ILE A 75 -36.73 43.79 24.86
N LYS A 76 -36.34 43.22 23.70
CA LYS A 76 -37.28 42.74 22.68
C LYS A 76 -36.61 41.67 21.81
N VAL A 77 -37.38 40.69 21.36
CA VAL A 77 -36.98 39.75 20.30
C VAL A 77 -38.05 39.67 19.22
N ASN A 78 -37.70 39.28 18.01
CA ASN A 78 -38.67 39.11 16.93
C ASN A 78 -39.27 37.69 16.92
N ARG A 79 -40.32 37.48 16.11
CA ARG A 79 -40.95 36.16 15.93
C ARG A 79 -39.97 35.08 15.47
N LYS A 80 -38.99 35.43 14.65
CA LYS A 80 -37.99 34.47 14.16
C LYS A 80 -37.11 33.95 15.29
N THR A 81 -36.74 34.79 16.26
CA THR A 81 -36.04 34.38 17.49
C THR A 81 -36.84 33.38 18.30
N LEU A 82 -38.11 33.68 18.59
CA LEU A 82 -38.99 32.78 19.34
C LEU A 82 -39.11 31.42 18.65
N SER A 83 -39.29 31.44 17.32
CA SER A 83 -39.33 30.20 16.53
C SER A 83 -38.00 29.44 16.51
N LEU A 84 -36.86 30.14 16.46
CA LEU A 84 -35.53 29.51 16.41
C LEU A 84 -35.21 28.76 17.71
N PHE A 85 -35.55 29.35 18.86
CA PHE A 85 -35.29 28.77 20.17
C PHE A 85 -36.46 27.98 20.75
N GLU A 86 -37.57 27.85 20.01
CA GLU A 86 -38.77 27.12 20.43
C GLU A 86 -39.45 27.73 21.67
N ALA A 87 -39.37 29.06 21.82
CA ALA A 87 -40.01 29.80 22.88
C ALA A 87 -41.42 30.27 22.49
N ASN A 88 -42.37 30.20 23.44
CA ASN A 88 -43.76 30.63 23.22
C ASN A 88 -43.89 32.16 23.14
N ASP A 89 -43.15 32.88 23.98
CA ASP A 89 -43.13 34.34 24.08
C ASP A 89 -41.81 34.83 24.71
N LEU A 90 -41.66 36.15 24.84
CA LEU A 90 -40.46 36.76 25.40
C LEU A 90 -40.23 36.38 26.88
N PRO A 91 -41.22 36.40 27.80
CA PRO A 91 -41.04 35.91 29.16
C PRO A 91 -40.53 34.46 29.22
N HIS A 92 -41.14 33.55 28.45
CA HIS A 92 -40.72 32.16 28.38
C HIS A 92 -39.27 32.01 27.89
N LEU A 93 -38.85 32.83 26.92
CA LEU A 93 -37.46 32.86 26.45
C LEU A 93 -36.50 33.33 27.54
N ILE A 94 -36.82 34.44 28.23
CA ILE A 94 -35.99 35.05 29.27
C ILE A 94 -35.82 34.10 30.46
N ASP A 95 -36.90 33.47 30.91
CA ASP A 95 -36.89 32.55 32.06
C ASP A 95 -36.02 31.31 31.81
N ASN A 96 -35.73 30.99 30.55
CA ASN A 96 -35.00 29.78 30.14
C ASN A 96 -33.69 30.08 29.39
N LEU A 97 -33.12 31.30 29.49
CA LEU A 97 -31.88 31.65 28.80
C LEU A 97 -30.70 30.73 29.16
N GLY A 98 -30.66 30.24 30.41
CA GLY A 98 -29.63 29.29 30.87
C GLY A 98 -29.71 27.91 30.20
N GLU A 99 -30.85 27.53 29.62
CA GLU A 99 -30.97 26.28 28.84
C GLU A 99 -30.48 26.45 27.40
N ILE A 100 -30.60 27.67 26.86
CA ILE A 100 -30.21 28.05 25.50
C ILE A 100 -28.72 28.33 25.42
N PHE A 101 -28.22 29.14 26.35
CA PHE A 101 -26.83 29.57 26.44
C PHE A 101 -26.11 28.75 27.50
N ARG A 102 -25.30 27.80 27.05
CA ARG A 102 -24.59 26.84 27.92
C ARG A 102 -23.09 27.11 27.93
N ASN A 103 -22.36 26.33 28.73
CA ASN A 103 -20.91 26.44 28.89
C ASN A 103 -20.13 26.42 27.56
N ASP A 104 -20.64 25.77 26.52
CA ASP A 104 -20.02 25.72 25.19
C ASP A 104 -19.85 27.11 24.55
N MET A 105 -20.63 28.10 25.00
CA MET A 105 -20.54 29.48 24.53
C MET A 105 -19.49 30.33 25.23
N LEU A 106 -18.99 29.90 26.39
CA LEU A 106 -18.21 30.75 27.29
C LEU A 106 -17.07 31.46 26.57
N LYS A 107 -16.33 30.71 25.74
CA LYS A 107 -15.21 31.26 24.96
C LYS A 107 -15.66 32.33 23.96
N ALA A 108 -16.71 32.03 23.19
CA ALA A 108 -17.24 32.97 22.21
C ALA A 108 -17.79 34.23 22.88
N HIS A 109 -18.45 34.09 24.03
CA HIS A 109 -18.94 35.23 24.78
C HIS A 109 -17.82 36.11 25.33
N ILE A 110 -16.72 35.51 25.83
CA ILE A 110 -15.51 36.28 26.19
C ILE A 110 -14.98 37.05 24.97
N ASP A 111 -14.96 36.43 23.79
CA ASP A 111 -14.50 37.10 22.56
C ASP A 111 -15.38 38.31 22.19
N GLU A 112 -16.70 38.20 22.38
CA GLU A 112 -17.65 39.32 22.19
C GLU A 112 -17.41 40.46 23.18
N LEU A 113 -17.27 40.12 24.47
CA LEU A 113 -17.01 41.08 25.55
C LEU A 113 -15.68 41.82 25.34
N VAL A 114 -14.64 41.11 24.87
CA VAL A 114 -13.33 41.70 24.56
C VAL A 114 -13.42 42.67 23.39
N GLN A 115 -14.15 42.33 22.31
CA GLN A 115 -14.37 43.26 21.19
C GLN A 115 -15.02 44.58 21.66
N LEU A 116 -16.05 44.49 22.50
CA LEU A 116 -16.70 45.65 23.12
C LEU A 116 -15.76 46.44 24.04
N TRP A 117 -14.94 45.74 24.83
CA TRP A 117 -13.94 46.36 25.71
C TRP A 117 -12.85 47.11 24.96
N ASP A 118 -12.44 46.61 23.80
CA ASP A 118 -11.46 47.26 22.93
C ASP A 118 -12.04 48.47 22.17
N GLY A 119 -13.32 48.80 22.44
CA GLY A 119 -14.00 49.98 21.90
C GLY A 119 -14.72 49.74 20.57
N GLN A 120 -14.87 48.49 20.14
CA GLN A 120 -15.65 48.17 18.94
C GLN A 120 -17.14 48.33 19.24
N THR A 121 -17.88 48.95 18.32
CA THR A 121 -19.34 49.08 18.37
C THR A 121 -20.06 47.98 17.61
N GLU A 122 -19.33 47.18 16.82
CA GLU A 122 -19.79 45.94 16.21
C GLU A 122 -18.91 44.79 16.71
N PHE A 123 -19.52 43.62 16.93
CA PHE A 123 -18.82 42.41 17.33
C PHE A 123 -19.45 41.19 16.69
N PHE A 124 -18.68 40.12 16.57
CA PHE A 124 -19.15 38.87 15.98
C PHE A 124 -18.54 37.66 16.68
N SER A 125 -19.27 36.54 16.62
CA SER A 125 -18.79 35.25 17.11
C SER A 125 -19.45 34.09 16.36
N ASN A 126 -18.82 32.92 16.42
CA ASN A 126 -19.44 31.66 16.04
C ASN A 126 -19.49 30.78 17.28
N THR A 127 -20.67 30.28 17.62
CA THR A 127 -20.88 29.59 18.89
C THR A 127 -21.98 28.55 18.80
N VAL A 128 -22.25 27.89 19.92
CA VAL A 128 -23.23 26.82 20.02
C VAL A 128 -24.31 27.23 21.01
N ASN A 129 -25.54 27.27 20.52
CA ASN A 129 -26.71 27.44 21.36
C ASN A 129 -27.56 26.17 21.33
N TYR A 130 -28.59 26.15 22.17
CA TYR A 130 -29.55 25.06 22.23
C TYR A 130 -30.97 25.61 22.12
N THR A 131 -31.86 24.89 21.45
CA THR A 131 -33.30 25.15 21.57
C THR A 131 -33.78 24.74 22.96
N LEU A 132 -34.98 25.18 23.34
CA LEU A 132 -35.61 24.76 24.61
C LEU A 132 -35.94 23.25 24.64
N SER A 133 -36.09 22.58 23.49
CA SER A 133 -36.14 21.11 23.46
C SER A 133 -34.77 20.43 23.60
N GLY A 134 -33.68 21.20 23.71
CA GLY A 134 -32.30 20.70 23.79
C GLY A 134 -31.62 20.40 22.46
N LYS A 135 -32.19 20.83 21.31
CA LYS A 135 -31.53 20.66 20.01
C LYS A 135 -30.33 21.59 19.91
N ARG A 136 -29.15 21.05 19.60
CA ARG A 136 -27.92 21.84 19.39
C ARG A 136 -28.00 22.64 18.09
N LEU A 137 -27.64 23.92 18.16
CA LEU A 137 -27.55 24.86 17.04
C LEU A 137 -26.11 25.38 16.93
N ASP A 138 -25.48 25.24 15.76
CA ASP A 138 -24.32 26.07 15.44
C ASP A 138 -24.85 27.43 14.96
N ILE A 139 -24.49 28.49 15.67
CA ILE A 139 -24.97 29.84 15.38
C ILE A 139 -23.83 30.78 15.02
N GLN A 140 -24.12 31.72 14.14
CA GLN A 140 -23.31 32.91 13.90
C GLN A 140 -24.01 34.10 14.54
N LEU A 141 -23.32 34.78 15.44
CA LEU A 141 -23.83 35.95 16.16
C LEU A 141 -23.14 37.20 15.64
N LYS A 142 -23.93 38.23 15.33
CA LYS A 142 -23.43 39.58 15.06
C LYS A 142 -24.15 40.58 15.96
N GLY A 143 -23.41 41.31 16.78
CA GLY A 143 -23.92 42.39 17.61
C GLY A 143 -23.49 43.76 17.09
N SER A 144 -24.35 44.75 17.27
CA SER A 144 -24.06 46.15 16.95
C SER A 144 -24.73 47.09 17.95
N VAL A 145 -23.96 48.01 18.54
CA VAL A 145 -24.50 49.10 19.34
C VAL A 145 -25.18 50.10 18.41
N LEU A 146 -26.45 50.41 18.65
CA LEU A 146 -27.21 51.28 17.75
C LEU A 146 -26.67 52.73 17.77
N PRO A 147 -26.75 53.46 16.63
CA PRO A 147 -26.33 54.85 16.58
C PRO A 147 -27.01 55.74 17.62
N GLY A 148 -26.25 56.59 18.29
CA GLY A 148 -26.72 57.45 19.40
C GLY A 148 -26.76 56.75 20.76
N HIS A 149 -26.37 55.47 20.83
CA HIS A 149 -26.32 54.68 22.06
C HIS A 149 -24.89 54.20 22.41
N GLU A 150 -23.87 54.68 21.72
CA GLU A 150 -22.46 54.24 21.84
C GLU A 150 -21.86 54.48 23.23
N ASP A 151 -22.25 55.58 23.90
CA ASP A 151 -21.71 55.93 25.22
C ASP A 151 -22.40 55.16 26.36
N SER A 152 -23.64 54.70 26.15
CA SER A 152 -24.49 54.11 27.19
C SER A 152 -24.76 52.62 27.02
N TRP A 153 -24.65 52.09 25.80
CA TRP A 153 -24.98 50.73 25.39
C TRP A 153 -26.39 50.27 25.77
N ASN A 154 -27.34 51.18 26.00
CA ASN A 154 -28.70 50.81 26.37
C ASN A 154 -29.55 50.29 25.19
N ARG A 155 -28.99 50.28 23.97
CA ARG A 155 -29.56 49.60 22.80
C ARG A 155 -28.47 48.93 21.96
N VAL A 156 -28.44 47.60 22.04
CA VAL A 156 -27.57 46.73 21.25
C VAL A 156 -28.46 45.78 20.45
N LEU A 157 -28.27 45.74 19.14
CA LEU A 157 -28.96 44.82 18.24
C LEU A 157 -28.10 43.57 18.04
N ILE A 158 -28.64 42.41 18.37
CA ILE A 158 -28.01 41.11 18.09
C ILE A 158 -28.78 40.42 16.98
N ALA A 159 -28.06 39.99 15.95
CA ALA A 159 -28.56 39.11 14.91
C ALA A 159 -27.94 37.71 15.08
N ILE A 160 -28.79 36.69 15.08
CA ILE A 160 -28.38 35.29 15.17
C ILE A 160 -28.84 34.56 13.92
N GLU A 161 -27.91 33.85 13.28
CA GLU A 161 -28.16 32.98 12.13
C GLU A 161 -27.88 31.52 12.51
N ASP A 162 -28.82 30.62 12.22
CA ASP A 162 -28.61 29.17 12.34
C ASP A 162 -27.80 28.67 11.14
N VAL A 163 -26.56 28.26 11.40
CA VAL A 163 -25.62 27.75 10.40
C VAL A 163 -25.37 26.25 10.56
N THR A 164 -26.23 25.55 11.33
CA THR A 164 -26.06 24.13 11.69
C THR A 164 -25.96 23.22 10.47
N GLU A 165 -26.82 23.42 9.46
CA GLU A 165 -26.81 22.59 8.25
C GLU A 165 -25.49 22.76 7.47
N ARG A 166 -25.06 24.01 7.28
CA ARG A 166 -23.82 24.36 6.60
C ARG A 166 -22.59 23.81 7.33
N GLU A 167 -22.51 23.99 8.65
CA GLU A 167 -21.39 23.50 9.45
C GLU A 167 -21.37 21.97 9.54
N THR A 168 -22.53 21.33 9.62
CA THR A 168 -22.63 19.86 9.59
C THR A 168 -22.18 19.29 8.26
N ALA A 169 -22.59 19.88 7.14
CA ALA A 169 -22.16 19.46 5.81
C ALA A 169 -20.63 19.62 5.64
N ARG A 170 -20.08 20.75 6.08
CA ARG A 170 -18.63 21.01 6.07
C ARG A 170 -17.84 20.00 6.90
N ARG A 171 -18.29 19.72 8.13
CA ARG A 171 -17.67 18.72 9.02
C ARG A 171 -17.74 17.31 8.42
N ARG A 172 -18.87 16.93 7.82
CA ARG A 172 -19.03 15.63 7.15
C ARG A 172 -18.11 15.48 5.95
N LEU A 173 -17.98 16.51 5.10
CA LEU A 173 -17.07 16.50 3.97
C LEU A 173 -15.62 16.32 4.45
N ALA A 174 -15.17 17.13 5.42
CA ALA A 174 -13.82 17.04 5.97
C ALA A 174 -13.53 15.66 6.60
N ALA A 175 -14.50 15.10 7.32
CA ALA A 175 -14.40 13.75 7.88
C ALA A 175 -14.32 12.68 6.77
N SER A 176 -15.13 12.80 5.71
CA SER A 176 -15.11 11.89 4.56
C SER A 176 -13.78 11.95 3.80
N GLU A 177 -13.23 13.15 3.58
CA GLU A 177 -11.92 13.33 2.93
C GLU A 177 -10.79 12.75 3.78
N THR A 178 -10.81 13.00 5.09
CA THR A 178 -9.82 12.47 6.03
C THR A 178 -9.90 10.95 6.08
N TYR A 179 -11.11 10.39 6.11
CA TYR A 179 -11.34 8.95 6.08
C TYR A 179 -10.82 8.31 4.80
N ALA A 180 -11.17 8.84 3.62
CA ALA A 180 -10.71 8.32 2.34
C ALA A 180 -9.18 8.37 2.19
N ARG A 181 -8.56 9.48 2.62
CA ARG A 181 -7.10 9.64 2.63
C ARG A 181 -6.45 8.65 3.58
N GLY A 182 -7.01 8.45 4.77
CA GLY A 182 -6.53 7.47 5.74
C GLY A 182 -6.57 6.04 5.19
N LEU A 183 -7.65 5.65 4.49
CA LEU A 183 -7.74 4.35 3.83
C LEU A 183 -6.68 4.17 2.74
N PHE A 184 -6.40 5.21 1.95
CA PHE A 184 -5.38 5.16 0.89
C PHE A 184 -3.97 5.07 1.49
N GLU A 185 -3.60 6.05 2.32
CA GLU A 185 -2.25 6.20 2.87
C GLU A 185 -1.82 5.02 3.74
N HIS A 186 -2.74 4.50 4.55
CA HIS A 186 -2.47 3.42 5.49
C HIS A 186 -2.95 2.05 4.99
N SER A 187 -3.27 1.92 3.70
CA SER A 187 -3.57 0.62 3.11
C SER A 187 -2.35 -0.31 3.24
N PRO A 188 -2.54 -1.58 3.65
CA PRO A 188 -1.45 -2.56 3.80
C PRO A 188 -0.95 -3.14 2.47
N VAL A 189 -1.44 -2.62 1.34
CA VAL A 189 -1.02 -2.99 -0.01
C VAL A 189 -0.57 -1.74 -0.76
N SER A 190 0.29 -1.91 -1.77
CA SER A 190 0.77 -0.79 -2.58
C SER A 190 -0.38 -0.33 -3.46
N LEU A 191 -0.72 0.95 -3.38
CA LEU A 191 -1.77 1.59 -4.16
C LEU A 191 -1.18 2.75 -4.96
N TRP A 192 -1.50 2.77 -6.24
CA TRP A 192 -1.18 3.82 -7.19
C TRP A 192 -2.49 4.39 -7.75
N VAL A 193 -2.51 5.69 -7.95
CA VAL A 193 -3.54 6.40 -8.69
C VAL A 193 -2.88 7.00 -9.92
N GLU A 194 -3.39 6.67 -11.10
CA GLU A 194 -2.75 6.97 -12.38
C GLU A 194 -3.76 7.57 -13.35
N ASP A 195 -3.28 8.40 -14.27
CA ASP A 195 -4.02 8.98 -15.38
C ASP A 195 -3.60 8.26 -16.67
N PHE A 196 -4.55 7.53 -17.25
CA PHE A 196 -4.40 6.75 -18.49
C PHE A 196 -5.05 7.44 -19.69
N SER A 197 -5.45 8.72 -19.58
CA SER A 197 -6.17 9.42 -20.66
C SER A 197 -5.36 9.50 -21.96
N SER A 198 -4.05 9.77 -21.88
CA SER A 198 -3.16 9.73 -23.03
C SER A 198 -3.09 8.34 -23.66
N VAL A 199 -2.99 7.29 -22.85
CA VAL A 199 -2.98 5.89 -23.33
C VAL A 199 -4.29 5.57 -24.04
N LYS A 200 -5.43 5.99 -23.49
CA LYS A 200 -6.74 5.80 -24.12
C LYS A 200 -6.80 6.44 -25.50
N ASN A 201 -6.36 7.70 -25.62
CA ASN A 201 -6.34 8.42 -26.89
C ASN A 201 -5.46 7.72 -27.92
N LEU A 202 -4.29 7.20 -27.51
CA LEU A 202 -3.42 6.41 -28.39
C LEU A 202 -4.09 5.13 -28.90
N LEU A 203 -4.80 4.41 -28.03
CA LEU A 203 -5.55 3.22 -28.42
C LEU A 203 -6.69 3.58 -29.39
N GLU A 204 -7.41 4.67 -29.13
CA GLU A 204 -8.47 5.14 -30.04
C GLU A 204 -7.94 5.58 -31.40
N ASP A 205 -6.76 6.20 -31.46
CA ASP A 205 -6.11 6.54 -32.73
C ASP A 205 -5.78 5.29 -33.54
N VAL A 206 -5.26 4.25 -32.90
CA VAL A 206 -5.00 2.96 -33.55
C VAL A 206 -6.31 2.30 -34.03
N ARG A 207 -7.40 2.41 -33.27
CA ARG A 207 -8.75 1.97 -33.72
C ARG A 207 -9.21 2.72 -34.95
N ARG A 208 -9.04 4.05 -34.96
CA ARG A 208 -9.43 4.91 -36.10
C ARG A 208 -8.66 4.60 -37.37
N GLN A 209 -7.44 4.08 -37.26
CA GLN A 209 -6.64 3.63 -38.40
C GLN A 209 -7.08 2.28 -38.98
N GLY A 210 -8.10 1.63 -38.39
CA GLY A 210 -8.67 0.38 -38.92
C GLY A 210 -7.94 -0.89 -38.46
N ILE A 211 -7.05 -0.80 -37.47
CA ILE A 211 -6.43 -1.98 -36.86
C ILE A 211 -7.52 -2.78 -36.13
N VAL A 212 -7.61 -4.06 -36.46
CA VAL A 212 -8.56 -5.01 -35.86
C VAL A 212 -7.89 -6.00 -34.92
N ASP A 213 -6.72 -6.52 -35.31
CA ASP A 213 -5.90 -7.39 -34.47
C ASP A 213 -4.82 -6.57 -33.76
N PHE A 214 -5.14 -6.14 -32.55
CA PHE A 214 -4.23 -5.31 -31.75
C PHE A 214 -3.02 -6.10 -31.24
N ARG A 215 -3.14 -7.42 -31.08
CA ARG A 215 -2.01 -8.26 -30.67
C ARG A 215 -0.94 -8.26 -31.73
N VAL A 216 -1.30 -8.59 -32.97
CA VAL A 216 -0.37 -8.55 -34.12
C VAL A 216 0.21 -7.16 -34.31
N PHE A 217 -0.59 -6.11 -34.13
CA PHE A 217 -0.09 -4.73 -34.16
C PHE A 217 1.01 -4.49 -33.11
N THR A 218 0.78 -4.84 -31.84
CA THR A 218 1.79 -4.68 -30.78
C THR A 218 2.99 -5.62 -30.90
N ASP A 219 2.87 -6.75 -31.60
CA ASP A 219 4.00 -7.63 -31.95
C ASP A 219 4.93 -6.95 -32.98
N VAL A 220 4.35 -6.24 -33.95
CA VAL A 220 5.10 -5.55 -35.02
C VAL A 220 5.59 -4.17 -34.57
N HIS A 221 4.89 -3.53 -33.63
CA HIS A 221 5.16 -2.17 -33.13
C HIS A 221 5.47 -2.13 -31.63
N PRO A 222 6.59 -2.73 -31.16
CA PRO A 222 6.96 -2.69 -29.74
C PRO A 222 7.22 -1.27 -29.22
N GLU A 223 7.60 -0.33 -30.09
CA GLU A 223 7.75 1.10 -29.76
C GLU A 223 6.43 1.74 -29.32
N PHE A 224 5.29 1.25 -29.78
CA PHE A 224 3.98 1.74 -29.37
C PHE A 224 3.72 1.43 -27.90
N VAL A 225 4.11 0.24 -27.44
CA VAL A 225 3.99 -0.18 -26.03
C VAL A 225 4.84 0.73 -25.15
N MET A 226 6.09 0.99 -25.54
CA MET A 226 6.98 1.91 -24.82
C MET A 226 6.44 3.33 -24.76
N ARG A 227 5.86 3.83 -25.86
CA ARG A 227 5.21 5.12 -25.88
C ARG A 227 4.05 5.16 -24.89
N CYS A 228 3.18 4.16 -24.90
CA CYS A 228 2.07 4.09 -23.94
C CYS A 228 2.57 4.10 -22.49
N MET A 229 3.63 3.35 -22.17
CA MET A 229 4.23 3.37 -20.82
C MET A 229 4.69 4.76 -20.41
N SER A 230 5.34 5.50 -21.31
CA SER A 230 5.84 6.86 -21.02
C SER A 230 4.75 7.92 -20.87
N GLU A 231 3.53 7.63 -21.34
CA GLU A 231 2.38 8.52 -21.30
C GLU A 231 1.51 8.32 -20.06
N ILE A 232 1.80 7.28 -19.26
CA ILE A 232 1.14 7.08 -17.97
C ILE A 232 1.61 8.17 -17.00
N ARG A 233 0.66 8.93 -16.45
CA ARG A 233 0.97 9.91 -15.41
C ARG A 233 0.51 9.40 -14.05
N VAL A 234 1.46 9.15 -13.16
CA VAL A 234 1.16 8.81 -11.77
C VAL A 234 0.65 10.06 -11.05
N ILE A 235 -0.59 10.01 -10.57
CA ILE A 235 -1.23 11.07 -9.77
C ILE A 235 -0.79 10.92 -8.31
N ASP A 236 -0.88 9.71 -7.76
CA ASP A 236 -0.56 9.46 -6.36
C ASP A 236 -0.10 8.03 -6.06
N VAL A 237 0.60 7.88 -4.94
CA VAL A 237 1.03 6.58 -4.39
C VAL A 237 0.93 6.63 -2.87
N ASN A 238 0.53 5.53 -2.26
CA ASN A 238 0.45 5.47 -0.80
C ASN A 238 1.79 5.14 -0.13
N GLN A 239 1.85 5.28 1.20
CA GLN A 239 3.05 4.97 1.99
C GLN A 239 3.60 3.55 1.76
N HIS A 240 2.73 2.54 1.67
CA HIS A 240 3.17 1.16 1.46
C HIS A 240 3.86 0.95 0.10
N THR A 241 3.51 1.75 -0.91
CA THR A 241 4.21 1.75 -2.20
C THR A 241 5.66 2.21 -2.06
N LEU A 242 5.90 3.26 -1.28
CA LEU A 242 7.24 3.77 -1.04
C LEU A 242 8.10 2.72 -0.32
N GLU A 243 7.53 2.02 0.66
CA GLU A 243 8.18 0.91 1.35
C GLU A 243 8.51 -0.25 0.40
N LEU A 244 7.52 -0.70 -0.39
CA LEU A 244 7.66 -1.81 -1.33
C LEU A 244 8.77 -1.57 -2.35
N PHE A 245 8.87 -0.35 -2.89
CA PHE A 245 9.89 0.00 -3.89
C PHE A 245 11.17 0.58 -3.29
N ALA A 246 11.33 0.57 -1.96
CA ALA A 246 12.46 1.12 -1.24
C ALA A 246 12.77 2.60 -1.61
N SER A 247 11.72 3.41 -1.76
CA SER A 247 11.82 4.84 -2.02
C SER A 247 11.65 5.64 -0.73
N PRO A 248 12.48 6.68 -0.48
CA PRO A 248 12.33 7.54 0.70
C PRO A 248 11.10 8.45 0.62
N ASP A 249 10.70 8.83 -0.59
CA ASP A 249 9.60 9.75 -0.85
C ASP A 249 9.01 9.54 -2.25
N LYS A 250 7.84 10.14 -2.49
CA LYS A 250 7.12 10.08 -3.76
C LYS A 250 7.90 10.71 -4.91
N ASP A 251 8.52 11.87 -4.71
CA ASP A 251 9.23 12.60 -5.76
C ASP A 251 10.44 11.84 -6.30
N THR A 252 11.11 11.08 -5.43
CA THR A 252 12.22 10.20 -5.77
C THR A 252 11.74 9.02 -6.58
N LEU A 253 10.63 8.38 -6.18
CA LEU A 253 10.02 7.29 -6.94
C LEU A 253 9.60 7.74 -8.35
N LEU A 254 8.91 8.88 -8.43
CA LEU A 254 8.39 9.42 -9.70
C LEU A 254 9.51 9.79 -10.69
N ARG A 255 10.64 10.31 -10.21
CA ARG A 255 11.81 10.60 -11.07
C ARG A 255 12.53 9.35 -11.55
N ARG A 256 12.33 8.21 -10.89
CA ARG A 256 13.01 6.93 -11.16
C ARG A 256 12.06 5.81 -11.59
N LEU A 257 10.87 6.15 -12.12
CA LEU A 257 9.91 5.13 -12.59
C LEU A 257 10.51 4.20 -13.65
N GLY A 258 11.43 4.68 -14.49
CA GLY A 258 12.13 3.85 -15.47
C GLY A 258 13.03 2.76 -14.85
N ASP A 259 13.45 2.91 -13.58
CA ASP A 259 14.20 1.87 -12.86
C ASP A 259 13.26 0.77 -12.33
N VAL A 260 12.02 1.13 -12.03
CA VAL A 260 10.98 0.23 -11.52
C VAL A 260 10.31 -0.56 -12.65
N PHE A 261 10.04 0.14 -13.76
CA PHE A 261 9.26 -0.32 -14.91
C PHE A 261 10.17 -0.60 -16.10
N ARG A 262 10.84 -1.75 -16.07
CA ARG A 262 11.82 -2.15 -17.10
C ARG A 262 11.76 -3.64 -17.40
N ASP A 263 12.56 -4.05 -18.39
CA ASP A 263 12.81 -5.44 -18.74
C ASP A 263 11.52 -6.25 -18.98
N GLU A 264 11.28 -7.30 -18.20
CA GLU A 264 10.15 -8.24 -18.34
C GLU A 264 8.77 -7.57 -18.18
N MET A 265 8.71 -6.40 -17.53
CA MET A 265 7.46 -5.67 -17.34
C MET A 265 6.80 -5.29 -18.67
N ARG A 266 7.59 -5.05 -19.72
CA ARG A 266 7.09 -4.62 -21.05
C ARG A 266 6.08 -5.60 -21.65
N ASP A 267 6.35 -6.89 -21.52
CA ASP A 267 5.47 -7.93 -22.04
C ASP A 267 4.16 -7.98 -21.23
N HIS A 268 4.24 -7.85 -19.92
CA HIS A 268 3.07 -7.76 -19.06
C HIS A 268 2.19 -6.54 -19.37
N PHE A 269 2.82 -5.39 -19.64
CA PHE A 269 2.11 -4.16 -19.98
C PHE A 269 1.45 -4.24 -21.36
N LYS A 270 2.11 -4.84 -22.35
CA LYS A 270 1.51 -5.15 -23.65
C LYS A 270 0.23 -5.98 -23.50
N GLU A 271 0.25 -7.02 -22.67
CA GLU A 271 -0.95 -7.82 -22.40
C GLU A 271 -2.06 -6.98 -21.72
N GLN A 272 -1.70 -6.02 -20.87
CA GLN A 272 -2.65 -5.08 -20.27
C GLN A 272 -3.28 -4.13 -21.32
N LEU A 273 -2.49 -3.60 -22.26
CA LEU A 273 -3.00 -2.79 -23.35
C LEU A 273 -3.98 -3.59 -24.23
N ILE A 274 -3.74 -4.87 -24.45
CA ILE A 274 -4.63 -5.74 -25.23
C ILE A 274 -5.94 -6.01 -24.49
N ASP A 275 -5.89 -6.24 -23.18
CA ASP A 275 -7.11 -6.33 -22.37
C ASP A 275 -7.90 -5.01 -22.39
N LEU A 276 -7.22 -3.86 -22.25
CA LEU A 276 -7.83 -2.52 -22.35
C LEU A 276 -8.46 -2.29 -23.72
N TRP A 277 -7.76 -2.68 -24.79
CA TRP A 277 -8.29 -2.65 -26.14
C TRP A 277 -9.61 -3.42 -26.20
N ASN A 278 -9.68 -4.62 -25.63
CA ASN A 278 -10.90 -5.43 -25.62
C ASN A 278 -11.99 -4.95 -24.65
N GLY A 279 -11.84 -3.77 -24.04
CA GLY A 279 -12.81 -3.17 -23.13
C GLY A 279 -12.76 -3.72 -21.71
N LYS A 280 -11.72 -4.49 -21.36
CA LYS A 280 -11.55 -5.05 -20.02
C LYS A 280 -10.84 -4.02 -19.13
N ILE A 281 -11.64 -3.22 -18.45
CA ILE A 281 -11.21 -2.14 -17.56
C ILE A 281 -10.85 -2.58 -16.13
N PHE A 282 -11.13 -3.83 -15.78
CA PHE A 282 -10.65 -4.47 -14.55
C PHE A 282 -9.80 -5.69 -14.90
N GLN A 283 -8.58 -5.76 -14.37
CA GLN A 283 -7.60 -6.77 -14.74
C GLN A 283 -6.79 -7.21 -13.53
N GLN A 284 -6.30 -8.45 -13.59
CA GLN A 284 -5.36 -8.98 -12.62
C GLN A 284 -4.32 -9.86 -13.32
N ARG A 285 -3.06 -9.77 -12.90
CA ARG A 285 -1.95 -10.56 -13.46
C ARG A 285 -0.77 -10.61 -12.50
N GLU A 286 0.06 -11.63 -12.64
CA GLU A 286 1.38 -11.65 -12.00
C GLU A 286 2.37 -10.93 -12.92
N VAL A 287 3.18 -10.04 -12.35
CA VAL A 287 4.18 -9.23 -13.06
C VAL A 287 5.50 -9.23 -12.28
N VAL A 288 6.57 -8.83 -12.98
CA VAL A 288 7.86 -8.55 -12.38
C VAL A 288 8.15 -7.07 -12.47
N ASN A 289 8.47 -6.45 -11.34
CA ASN A 289 8.99 -5.08 -11.24
C ASN A 289 10.31 -5.09 -10.45
N TYR A 290 10.94 -3.93 -10.32
CA TYR A 290 12.19 -3.79 -9.59
C TYR A 290 12.10 -2.71 -8.51
N SER A 291 12.70 -2.95 -7.34
CA SER A 291 12.87 -1.92 -6.32
C SER A 291 13.90 -0.87 -6.77
N LEU A 292 13.93 0.31 -6.14
CA LEU A 292 14.96 1.31 -6.42
C LEU A 292 16.38 0.87 -5.99
N ALA A 293 16.47 -0.16 -5.15
CA ALA A 293 17.72 -0.84 -4.80
C ALA A 293 18.16 -1.88 -5.86
N GLY A 294 17.27 -2.22 -6.81
CA GLY A 294 17.51 -3.15 -7.89
C GLY A 294 17.03 -4.58 -7.64
N ASP A 295 16.34 -4.84 -6.53
CA ASP A 295 15.78 -6.16 -6.23
C ASP A 295 14.62 -6.48 -7.18
N GLU A 296 14.58 -7.71 -7.66
CA GLU A 296 13.45 -8.24 -8.42
C GLU A 296 12.27 -8.52 -7.49
N LEU A 297 11.11 -7.97 -7.84
CA LEU A 297 9.85 -8.11 -7.12
C LEU A 297 8.83 -8.83 -8.00
N HIS A 298 8.35 -9.98 -7.54
CA HIS A 298 7.17 -10.62 -8.14
C HIS A 298 5.93 -10.01 -7.51
N LEU A 299 5.08 -9.38 -8.31
CA LEU A 299 3.90 -8.67 -7.85
C LEU A 299 2.64 -9.28 -8.44
N HIS A 300 1.59 -9.40 -7.61
CA HIS A 300 0.24 -9.58 -8.10
C HIS A 300 -0.37 -8.18 -8.32
N LEU A 301 -0.53 -7.83 -9.60
CA LEU A 301 -1.06 -6.56 -10.05
C LEU A 301 -2.57 -6.66 -10.25
N GLN A 302 -3.31 -5.74 -9.66
CA GLN A 302 -4.72 -5.49 -9.95
C GLN A 302 -4.87 -4.08 -10.51
N PHE A 303 -5.53 -3.95 -11.65
CA PHE A 303 -5.77 -2.69 -12.34
C PHE A 303 -7.27 -2.47 -12.45
N SER A 304 -7.72 -1.26 -12.14
CA SER A 304 -9.12 -0.87 -12.33
C SER A 304 -9.21 0.59 -12.77
N VAL A 305 -9.98 0.86 -13.83
CA VAL A 305 -10.51 2.21 -14.04
C VAL A 305 -11.54 2.49 -12.95
N LEU A 306 -11.48 3.66 -12.30
CA LEU A 306 -12.43 3.99 -11.24
C LEU A 306 -13.80 4.40 -11.80
N PRO A 307 -14.90 4.14 -11.06
CA PRO A 307 -16.24 4.48 -11.51
C PRO A 307 -16.40 5.95 -11.87
N GLY A 308 -17.03 6.23 -13.00
CA GLY A 308 -17.21 7.59 -13.54
C GLY A 308 -16.11 8.04 -14.50
N TYR A 309 -15.02 7.27 -14.64
CA TYR A 309 -13.89 7.56 -15.51
C TYR A 309 -13.70 6.53 -16.64
N GLU A 310 -14.70 5.68 -16.90
CA GLU A 310 -14.65 4.66 -17.96
C GLU A 310 -14.52 5.29 -19.36
N ALA A 311 -15.05 6.52 -19.51
CA ALA A 311 -15.10 7.27 -20.75
C ALA A 311 -13.78 7.96 -21.12
N ASP A 312 -12.83 8.16 -20.21
CA ASP A 312 -11.55 8.83 -20.49
C ASP A 312 -10.32 8.16 -19.86
N TRP A 313 -10.51 7.30 -18.86
CA TRP A 313 -9.45 6.66 -18.06
C TRP A 313 -8.54 7.66 -17.33
N SER A 314 -9.03 8.86 -17.02
CA SER A 314 -8.23 9.86 -16.31
C SER A 314 -8.00 9.51 -14.83
N LEU A 315 -8.71 8.50 -14.31
CA LEU A 315 -8.54 7.99 -12.96
C LEU A 315 -8.55 6.46 -12.93
N VAL A 316 -7.36 5.89 -12.74
CA VAL A 316 -7.10 4.46 -12.63
C VAL A 316 -6.47 4.18 -11.28
N GLN A 317 -6.84 3.05 -10.67
CA GLN A 317 -6.19 2.50 -9.51
C GLN A 317 -5.38 1.25 -9.89
N VAL A 318 -4.14 1.19 -9.44
CA VAL A 318 -3.31 -0.02 -9.49
C VAL A 318 -2.97 -0.45 -8.08
N ALA A 319 -3.29 -1.69 -7.74
CA ALA A 319 -2.91 -2.33 -6.49
C ALA A 319 -1.85 -3.39 -6.75
N LEU A 320 -0.76 -3.36 -5.98
CA LEU A 320 0.35 -4.30 -6.09
C LEU A 320 0.52 -5.04 -4.76
N THR A 321 0.52 -6.37 -4.82
CA THR A 321 0.81 -7.23 -3.67
C THR A 321 2.07 -8.03 -3.93
N ASP A 322 3.06 -7.96 -3.03
CA ASP A 322 4.29 -8.74 -3.14
C ASP A 322 4.03 -10.23 -2.95
N ILE A 323 4.34 -11.02 -3.97
CA ILE A 323 4.25 -12.48 -3.99
C ILE A 323 5.62 -13.14 -4.13
N THR A 324 6.71 -12.39 -3.96
CA THR A 324 8.10 -12.86 -4.12
C THR A 324 8.40 -14.03 -3.19
N ALA A 325 7.98 -13.95 -1.92
CA ALA A 325 8.16 -15.05 -0.97
C ALA A 325 7.43 -16.33 -1.42
N ARG A 326 6.20 -16.19 -1.95
CA ARG A 326 5.43 -17.31 -2.50
C ARG A 326 6.12 -17.91 -3.73
N LYS A 327 6.59 -17.08 -4.67
CA LYS A 327 7.29 -17.54 -5.87
C LYS A 327 8.59 -18.28 -5.53
N ARG A 328 9.37 -17.77 -4.57
CA ARG A 328 10.57 -18.46 -4.07
C ARG A 328 10.24 -19.80 -3.42
N ALA A 329 9.13 -19.89 -2.67
CA ALA A 329 8.68 -21.15 -2.08
C ALA A 329 8.22 -22.15 -3.15
N GLU A 330 7.47 -21.71 -4.16
CA GLU A 330 7.05 -22.54 -5.30
C GLU A 330 8.26 -23.10 -6.05
N ALA A 331 9.24 -22.25 -6.40
CA ALA A 331 10.47 -22.66 -7.07
C ALA A 331 11.29 -23.64 -6.21
N TYR A 332 11.34 -23.42 -4.90
CA TYR A 332 12.02 -24.32 -3.97
C TYR A 332 11.33 -25.69 -3.87
N LEU A 333 9.99 -25.71 -3.83
CA LEU A 333 9.22 -26.97 -3.84
C LEU A 333 9.41 -27.73 -5.16
N GLU A 334 9.44 -27.04 -6.29
CA GLU A 334 9.73 -27.67 -7.59
C GLU A 334 11.14 -28.27 -7.59
N TYR A 335 12.13 -27.53 -7.08
CA TYR A 335 13.49 -28.01 -6.93
C TYR A 335 13.54 -29.28 -6.06
N LEU A 336 12.86 -29.30 -4.90
CA LEU A 336 12.77 -30.48 -4.03
C LEU A 336 12.10 -31.68 -4.71
N GLY A 337 11.13 -31.43 -5.59
CA GLY A 337 10.48 -32.46 -6.38
C GLY A 337 11.43 -33.18 -7.35
N LYS A 338 12.50 -32.50 -7.79
CA LYS A 338 13.46 -33.02 -8.80
C LYS A 338 14.84 -33.34 -8.25
N HIS A 339 15.23 -32.82 -7.09
CA HIS A 339 16.60 -32.92 -6.57
C HIS A 339 16.70 -33.61 -5.21
N ASP A 340 17.84 -34.25 -4.96
CA ASP A 340 18.23 -34.78 -3.65
C ASP A 340 18.82 -33.65 -2.79
N VAL A 341 18.22 -33.40 -1.63
CA VAL A 341 18.56 -32.25 -0.77
C VAL A 341 20.00 -32.29 -0.28
N LEU A 342 20.51 -33.49 -0.02
CA LEU A 342 21.84 -33.71 0.53
C LEU A 342 22.93 -33.51 -0.53
N THR A 343 22.80 -34.15 -1.69
CA THR A 343 23.85 -34.18 -2.72
C THR A 343 23.69 -33.11 -3.81
N LYS A 344 22.54 -32.43 -3.87
CA LYS A 344 22.15 -31.46 -4.91
C LYS A 344 22.02 -32.02 -6.33
N LEU A 345 22.28 -33.32 -6.52
CA LEU A 345 22.01 -34.05 -7.74
C LEU A 345 20.49 -34.19 -7.97
N TYR A 346 20.10 -34.67 -9.15
CA TYR A 346 18.71 -35.07 -9.35
C TYR A 346 18.33 -36.24 -8.44
N ASN A 347 17.06 -36.35 -8.09
CA ASN A 347 16.55 -37.44 -7.28
C ASN A 347 16.08 -38.63 -8.15
N ARG A 348 15.67 -39.71 -7.49
CA ARG A 348 15.12 -40.90 -8.13
C ARG A 348 13.92 -40.62 -9.05
N SER A 349 13.03 -39.70 -8.66
CA SER A 349 11.84 -39.38 -9.45
C SER A 349 12.23 -38.79 -10.80
N PHE A 350 13.13 -37.79 -10.79
CA PHE A 350 13.66 -37.19 -12.01
C PHE A 350 14.37 -38.23 -12.88
N TYR A 351 15.20 -39.09 -12.29
CA TYR A 351 15.89 -40.15 -13.03
C TYR A 351 14.92 -41.05 -13.81
N VAL A 352 13.83 -41.50 -13.16
CA VAL A 352 12.83 -42.37 -13.80
C VAL A 352 12.11 -41.63 -14.94
N ASP A 353 11.73 -40.38 -14.72
CA ASP A 353 11.07 -39.57 -15.74
C ASP A 353 11.98 -39.30 -16.95
N GLU A 354 13.25 -39.00 -16.70
CA GLU A 354 14.24 -38.71 -17.72
C GLU A 354 14.61 -39.95 -18.53
N LEU A 355 14.77 -41.11 -17.89
CA LEU A 355 14.99 -42.39 -18.57
C LEU A 355 13.83 -42.69 -19.55
N ASN A 356 12.58 -42.53 -19.09
CA ASN A 356 11.38 -42.70 -19.93
C ASN A 356 11.28 -41.65 -21.04
N ARG A 357 11.78 -40.43 -20.82
CA ARG A 357 11.84 -39.38 -21.86
C ARG A 357 12.85 -39.75 -22.93
N LEU A 358 14.05 -40.14 -22.54
CA LEU A 358 15.14 -40.54 -23.43
C LEU A 358 14.79 -41.77 -24.24
N GLU A 359 14.13 -42.75 -23.65
CA GLU A 359 13.70 -43.95 -24.37
C GLU A 359 12.71 -43.63 -25.51
N ARG A 360 11.84 -42.63 -25.30
CA ARG A 360 10.83 -42.23 -26.30
C ARG A 360 11.37 -41.29 -27.38
N LYS A 361 12.30 -40.39 -27.01
CA LYS A 361 12.66 -39.23 -27.85
C LYS A 361 14.17 -39.12 -28.16
N GLY A 362 15.02 -39.86 -27.46
CA GLY A 362 16.46 -39.67 -27.50
C GLY A 362 16.90 -38.29 -26.95
N PRO A 363 18.08 -37.79 -27.37
CA PRO A 363 18.93 -38.30 -28.46
C PRO A 363 19.65 -39.62 -28.11
N PHE A 364 19.90 -40.45 -29.14
CA PHE A 364 20.66 -41.71 -29.07
C PHE A 364 22.02 -41.55 -29.77
N PRO A 365 23.05 -42.36 -29.41
CA PRO A 365 23.06 -43.34 -28.32
C PRO A 365 22.97 -42.68 -26.94
N VAL A 366 22.56 -43.44 -25.93
CA VAL A 366 22.56 -43.01 -24.52
C VAL A 366 23.55 -43.87 -23.76
N THR A 367 24.53 -43.25 -23.13
CA THR A 367 25.44 -43.92 -22.20
C THR A 367 24.94 -43.72 -20.78
N ILE A 368 24.91 -44.80 -20.00
CA ILE A 368 24.50 -44.81 -18.60
C ILE A 368 25.67 -45.31 -17.76
N ILE A 369 26.01 -44.56 -16.71
CA ILE A 369 26.98 -44.99 -15.70
C ILE A 369 26.21 -45.21 -14.40
N VAL A 370 26.27 -46.44 -13.87
CA VAL A 370 25.77 -46.78 -12.53
C VAL A 370 26.94 -46.73 -11.57
N ILE A 371 26.74 -46.07 -10.43
CA ILE A 371 27.79 -45.71 -9.48
C ILE A 371 27.32 -46.07 -8.07
N ASP A 372 28.19 -46.67 -7.29
CA ASP A 372 27.95 -46.99 -5.88
C ASP A 372 29.09 -46.41 -5.02
N LEU A 373 28.73 -45.69 -3.96
CA LEU A 373 29.67 -45.09 -3.02
C LEU A 373 30.18 -46.13 -2.03
N ASN A 374 31.45 -46.48 -2.19
CA ASN A 374 32.12 -47.43 -1.32
C ASN A 374 32.26 -46.88 0.11
N GLY A 375 32.11 -47.76 1.10
CA GLY A 375 32.45 -47.45 2.49
C GLY A 375 31.44 -46.57 3.26
N LEU A 376 30.31 -46.18 2.66
CA LEU A 376 29.32 -45.31 3.33
C LEU A 376 28.84 -45.88 4.68
N LYS A 377 28.57 -47.19 4.74
CA LYS A 377 28.17 -47.85 5.99
C LYS A 377 29.27 -47.77 7.06
N ALA A 378 30.52 -48.01 6.68
CA ALA A 378 31.65 -47.90 7.61
C ALA A 378 31.82 -46.46 8.11
N ALA A 379 31.65 -45.46 7.24
CA ALA A 379 31.66 -44.05 7.64
C ALA A 379 30.56 -43.75 8.68
N ASN A 380 29.33 -44.21 8.44
CA ASN A 380 28.21 -44.02 9.36
C ASN A 380 28.44 -44.72 10.71
N ASP A 381 28.89 -45.97 10.67
CA ASP A 381 29.02 -46.81 11.87
C ASP A 381 30.22 -46.36 12.74
N GLN A 382 31.32 -45.91 12.14
CA GLN A 382 32.55 -45.56 12.86
C GLN A 382 32.65 -44.07 13.21
N LEU A 383 32.15 -43.19 12.34
CA LEU A 383 32.33 -41.73 12.44
C LEU A 383 31.00 -40.97 12.61
N GLY A 384 29.87 -41.69 12.59
CA GLY A 384 28.53 -41.15 12.75
C GLY A 384 27.91 -40.64 11.43
N HIS A 385 26.59 -40.42 11.46
CA HIS A 385 25.82 -40.02 10.28
C HIS A 385 26.28 -38.70 9.64
N ALA A 386 26.80 -37.76 10.42
CA ALA A 386 27.33 -36.51 9.88
C ALA A 386 28.53 -36.74 8.93
N ALA A 387 29.35 -37.77 9.21
CA ALA A 387 30.48 -38.13 8.35
C ALA A 387 30.01 -38.82 7.05
N GLY A 388 29.01 -39.71 7.13
CA GLY A 388 28.39 -40.29 5.93
C GLY A 388 27.70 -39.24 5.06
N ASP A 389 27.00 -38.30 5.67
CA ASP A 389 26.38 -37.16 4.97
C ASP A 389 27.43 -36.30 4.26
N ALA A 390 28.58 -36.06 4.90
CA ALA A 390 29.69 -35.34 4.28
C ALA A 390 30.28 -36.11 3.09
N LEU A 391 30.39 -37.44 3.17
CA LEU A 391 30.87 -38.28 2.08
C LEU A 391 29.90 -38.25 0.88
N LEU A 392 28.60 -38.30 1.14
CA LEU A 392 27.55 -38.18 0.12
C LEU A 392 27.56 -36.81 -0.56
N ARG A 393 27.76 -35.71 0.20
CA ARG A 393 27.91 -34.37 -0.39
C ARG A 393 29.11 -34.29 -1.33
N ARG A 394 30.26 -34.80 -0.90
CA ARG A 394 31.47 -34.88 -1.74
C ARG A 394 31.23 -35.68 -3.00
N ALA A 395 30.50 -36.80 -2.90
CA ALA A 395 30.10 -37.59 -4.06
C ALA A 395 29.23 -36.76 -5.03
N GLY A 396 28.22 -36.06 -4.51
CA GLY A 396 27.38 -35.15 -5.29
C GLY A 396 28.18 -34.07 -6.02
N GLU A 397 29.13 -33.42 -5.34
CA GLU A 397 29.99 -32.39 -5.91
C GLU A 397 30.87 -32.91 -7.04
N VAL A 398 31.47 -34.10 -6.88
CA VAL A 398 32.29 -34.74 -7.92
C VAL A 398 31.44 -35.09 -9.15
N LEU A 399 30.32 -35.78 -8.94
CA LEU A 399 29.47 -36.23 -10.03
C LEU A 399 28.79 -35.06 -10.76
N SER A 400 28.44 -33.98 -10.05
CA SER A 400 27.88 -32.78 -10.67
C SER A 400 28.88 -32.04 -11.56
N LYS A 401 30.18 -32.14 -11.28
CA LYS A 401 31.25 -31.50 -12.09
C LYS A 401 31.68 -32.37 -13.27
N ALA A 402 31.41 -33.67 -13.23
CA ALA A 402 31.79 -34.60 -14.27
C ALA A 402 30.90 -34.52 -15.52
N VAL A 403 29.72 -33.89 -15.42
CA VAL A 403 28.75 -33.82 -16.51
C VAL A 403 28.15 -32.42 -16.66
N ASP A 404 27.91 -32.02 -17.91
CA ASP A 404 27.17 -30.82 -18.28
C ASP A 404 25.89 -31.19 -19.04
N LYS A 405 24.93 -30.25 -19.12
CA LYS A 405 23.71 -30.45 -19.92
C LYS A 405 24.07 -30.77 -21.39
N PRO A 406 23.41 -31.75 -22.02
CA PRO A 406 22.19 -32.43 -21.61
C PRO A 406 22.38 -33.65 -20.68
N SER A 407 23.61 -34.02 -20.33
CA SER A 407 23.89 -35.10 -19.38
C SER A 407 23.52 -34.70 -17.96
N CYS A 408 23.15 -35.67 -17.12
CA CYS A 408 22.75 -35.41 -15.75
C CYS A 408 23.15 -36.53 -14.79
N ALA A 409 23.50 -36.16 -13.56
CA ALA A 409 23.75 -37.07 -12.45
C ALA A 409 22.56 -37.06 -11.47
N ALA A 410 22.17 -38.25 -11.00
CA ALA A 410 21.09 -38.45 -10.05
C ALA A 410 21.51 -39.39 -8.92
N ARG A 411 20.98 -39.17 -7.71
CA ARG A 411 21.04 -40.11 -6.60
C ARG A 411 19.73 -40.89 -6.52
N ILE A 412 19.79 -42.21 -6.68
CA ILE A 412 18.60 -43.06 -6.79
C ILE A 412 18.21 -43.75 -5.47
N GLY A 413 19.14 -43.84 -4.52
CA GLY A 413 18.91 -44.35 -3.16
C GLY A 413 20.22 -44.47 -2.41
N GLY A 414 20.23 -44.43 -1.07
CA GLY A 414 21.40 -44.76 -0.25
C GLY A 414 22.74 -44.20 -0.75
N ASP A 415 23.63 -45.10 -1.14
CA ASP A 415 24.95 -44.93 -1.76
C ASP A 415 24.95 -44.99 -3.30
N GLU A 416 23.79 -45.14 -3.94
CA GLU A 416 23.63 -45.38 -5.38
C GLU A 416 23.37 -44.08 -6.17
N PHE A 417 24.14 -43.92 -7.24
CA PHE A 417 24.08 -42.80 -8.17
C PHE A 417 24.04 -43.30 -9.62
N VAL A 418 23.47 -42.49 -10.51
CA VAL A 418 23.40 -42.77 -11.95
C VAL A 418 23.70 -41.52 -12.74
N LEU A 419 24.52 -41.65 -13.78
CA LEU A 419 24.68 -40.63 -14.82
C LEU A 419 23.93 -41.08 -16.07
N LEU A 420 23.09 -40.20 -16.59
CA LEU A 420 22.43 -40.36 -17.90
C LEU A 420 23.08 -39.39 -18.88
N MET A 421 23.60 -39.91 -20.00
CA MET A 421 24.39 -39.14 -20.96
C MET A 421 23.80 -39.30 -22.38
N PRO A 422 22.83 -38.44 -22.76
CA PRO A 422 22.15 -38.51 -24.05
C PRO A 422 23.06 -38.06 -25.21
N GLY A 423 23.02 -38.78 -26.32
CA GLY A 423 23.88 -38.49 -27.48
C GLY A 423 25.35 -38.81 -27.24
N THR A 424 25.65 -39.59 -26.19
CA THR A 424 27.00 -39.97 -25.79
C THR A 424 27.25 -41.41 -26.20
N ASP A 425 28.38 -41.67 -26.84
CA ASP A 425 28.79 -43.02 -27.21
C ASP A 425 29.70 -43.65 -26.13
N GLU A 426 30.22 -44.85 -26.41
CA GLU A 426 31.07 -45.58 -25.47
C GLU A 426 32.42 -44.88 -25.22
N ARG A 427 32.97 -44.22 -26.25
CA ARG A 427 34.26 -43.54 -26.14
C ARG A 427 34.13 -42.30 -25.27
N ASP A 428 33.12 -41.49 -25.52
CA ASP A 428 32.85 -40.29 -24.72
C ASP A 428 32.41 -40.65 -23.31
N GLY A 429 31.67 -41.76 -23.14
CA GLY A 429 31.35 -42.32 -21.83
C GLY A 429 32.58 -42.68 -21.01
N LYS A 430 33.61 -43.24 -21.66
CA LYS A 430 34.90 -43.54 -21.01
C LYS A 430 35.65 -42.28 -20.58
N VAL A 431 35.61 -41.21 -21.38
CA VAL A 431 36.21 -39.92 -20.99
C VAL A 431 35.56 -39.38 -19.72
N VAL A 432 34.25 -39.54 -19.55
CA VAL A 432 33.55 -39.13 -18.31
C VAL A 432 33.98 -40.00 -17.12
N LEU A 433 34.14 -41.32 -17.29
CA LEU A 433 34.68 -42.20 -16.24
C LEU A 433 36.08 -41.74 -15.78
N ASP A 434 36.99 -41.54 -16.73
CA ASP A 434 38.35 -41.08 -16.44
C ASP A 434 38.32 -39.70 -15.75
N SER A 435 37.40 -38.82 -16.14
CA SER A 435 37.20 -37.51 -15.50
C SER A 435 36.71 -37.66 -14.06
N ILE A 436 35.82 -38.60 -13.76
CA ILE A 436 35.34 -38.87 -12.40
C ILE A 436 36.51 -39.35 -11.53
N GLU A 437 37.34 -40.28 -12.02
CA GLU A 437 38.51 -40.78 -11.29
C GLU A 437 39.48 -39.63 -10.93
N ASN A 438 39.81 -38.78 -11.90
CA ASN A 438 40.65 -37.60 -11.66
C ASN A 438 40.03 -36.65 -10.62
N LEU A 439 38.72 -36.39 -10.69
CA LEU A 439 38.03 -35.54 -9.73
C LEU A 439 38.01 -36.15 -8.32
N ILE A 440 37.94 -37.48 -8.18
CA ILE A 440 38.07 -38.18 -6.90
C ILE A 440 39.47 -37.99 -6.33
N GLU A 441 40.52 -38.17 -7.13
CA GLU A 441 41.91 -37.99 -6.68
C GLU A 441 42.14 -36.58 -6.14
N VAL A 442 41.71 -35.57 -6.92
CA VAL A 442 41.77 -34.17 -6.51
C VAL A 442 40.97 -33.95 -5.22
N ASN A 443 39.74 -34.45 -5.15
CA ASN A 443 38.91 -34.31 -3.96
C ASN A 443 39.57 -34.94 -2.72
N ASN A 444 40.18 -36.12 -2.84
CA ASN A 444 40.85 -36.79 -1.72
C ASN A 444 42.12 -36.08 -1.23
N GLN A 445 42.73 -35.19 -2.03
CA GLN A 445 43.85 -34.36 -1.58
C GLN A 445 43.41 -33.20 -0.67
N PHE A 446 42.19 -32.70 -0.83
CA PHE A 446 41.70 -31.51 -0.13
C PHE A 446 40.91 -31.81 1.16
N TYR A 447 40.38 -33.02 1.32
CA TYR A 447 39.56 -33.39 2.48
C TYR A 447 40.29 -34.38 3.39
N THR A 448 40.35 -34.05 4.67
CA THR A 448 40.86 -34.96 5.72
C THR A 448 39.72 -35.87 6.20
N GLY A 449 39.88 -37.18 6.09
CA GLY A 449 38.85 -38.16 6.52
C GLY A 449 38.87 -39.43 5.69
N MET A 450 37.73 -40.13 5.63
CA MET A 450 37.58 -41.31 4.77
C MET A 450 37.71 -40.91 3.30
N PRO A 451 38.55 -41.60 2.51
CA PRO A 451 38.69 -41.29 1.09
C PRO A 451 37.38 -41.58 0.35
N LEU A 452 37.02 -40.67 -0.56
CA LEU A 452 35.94 -40.88 -1.51
C LEU A 452 36.37 -41.97 -2.49
N SER A 453 35.52 -42.97 -2.70
CA SER A 453 35.77 -44.09 -3.63
C SER A 453 34.45 -44.56 -4.22
N PHE A 454 34.46 -44.83 -5.52
CA PHE A 454 33.28 -45.33 -6.24
C PHE A 454 33.56 -46.68 -6.86
N SER A 455 32.52 -47.51 -6.88
CA SER A 455 32.40 -48.63 -7.81
C SER A 455 31.53 -48.16 -8.97
N MET A 456 32.02 -48.30 -10.21
CA MET A 456 31.37 -47.74 -11.39
C MET A 456 31.24 -48.78 -12.49
N GLY A 457 30.14 -48.75 -13.21
CA GLY A 457 29.91 -49.55 -14.42
C GLY A 457 29.21 -48.72 -15.47
N ALA A 458 29.66 -48.81 -16.72
CA ALA A 458 29.15 -48.00 -17.83
C ALA A 458 28.67 -48.87 -18.98
N ALA A 459 27.52 -48.52 -19.56
CA ALA A 459 26.96 -49.18 -20.74
C ALA A 459 26.35 -48.16 -21.70
N THR A 460 26.59 -48.37 -23.00
CA THR A 460 26.02 -47.55 -24.08
C THR A 460 24.89 -48.28 -24.77
N SER A 461 23.77 -47.60 -25.04
CA SER A 461 22.61 -48.17 -25.73
C SER A 461 22.93 -48.61 -27.16
N GLN A 462 22.46 -49.79 -27.54
CA GLN A 462 22.49 -50.27 -28.92
C GLN A 462 21.20 -49.90 -29.68
N PRO A 463 21.22 -49.85 -31.03
CA PRO A 463 20.02 -49.57 -31.81
C PRO A 463 18.85 -50.50 -31.46
N GLY A 464 17.72 -49.92 -31.04
CA GLY A 464 16.51 -50.66 -30.64
C GLY A 464 16.55 -51.27 -29.24
N GLU A 465 17.62 -51.07 -28.47
CA GLU A 465 17.73 -51.54 -27.09
C GLU A 465 16.90 -50.68 -26.13
N ARG A 466 16.16 -51.32 -25.22
CA ARG A 466 15.46 -50.65 -24.12
C ARG A 466 16.48 -50.07 -23.14
N LEU A 467 16.32 -48.82 -22.71
CA LEU A 467 17.28 -48.18 -21.78
C LEU A 467 17.38 -48.91 -20.43
N GLU A 468 16.29 -49.54 -19.98
CA GLU A 468 16.30 -50.42 -18.79
C GLU A 468 17.30 -51.59 -18.92
N ALA A 469 17.53 -52.11 -20.13
CA ALA A 469 18.53 -53.14 -20.37
C ALA A 469 19.96 -52.57 -20.29
N VAL A 470 20.16 -51.33 -20.75
CA VAL A 470 21.42 -50.60 -20.63
C VAL A 470 21.76 -50.36 -19.16
N VAL A 471 20.79 -49.90 -18.36
CA VAL A 471 20.94 -49.75 -16.90
C VAL A 471 21.37 -51.07 -16.26
N ARG A 472 20.71 -52.18 -16.59
CA ARG A 472 21.08 -53.51 -16.05
C ARG A 472 22.51 -53.92 -16.42
N ARG A 473 22.99 -53.62 -17.63
CA ARG A 473 24.37 -53.91 -18.02
C ARG A 473 25.37 -53.07 -17.22
N ALA A 474 25.10 -51.77 -17.08
CA ALA A 474 25.93 -50.88 -16.28
C ALA A 474 25.96 -51.30 -14.80
N ASP A 475 24.81 -51.69 -14.23
CA ASP A 475 24.67 -52.17 -12.86
C ASP A 475 25.47 -53.44 -12.59
N LEU A 476 25.43 -54.41 -13.50
CA LEU A 476 26.24 -55.64 -13.39
C LEU A 476 27.75 -55.33 -13.37
N MET A 477 28.20 -54.42 -14.23
CA MET A 477 29.62 -54.00 -14.28
C MET A 477 30.02 -53.24 -13.01
N MET A 478 29.13 -52.40 -12.48
CA MET A 478 29.34 -51.71 -11.20
C MET A 478 29.45 -52.72 -10.05
N TYR A 479 28.59 -53.73 -10.02
CA TYR A 479 28.62 -54.77 -8.99
C TYR A 479 29.91 -55.59 -9.04
N GLU A 480 30.42 -55.91 -10.23
CA GLU A 480 31.73 -56.55 -10.40
C GLU A 480 32.87 -55.67 -9.85
N ALA A 481 32.85 -54.37 -10.16
CA ALA A 481 33.82 -53.41 -9.61
C ALA A 481 33.73 -53.33 -8.07
N LYS A 482 32.51 -53.33 -7.51
CA LYS A 482 32.26 -53.32 -6.06
C LYS A 482 32.82 -54.56 -5.39
N ARG A 483 32.61 -55.74 -5.99
CA ARG A 483 33.18 -56.99 -5.47
C ARG A 483 34.70 -56.97 -5.46
N ALA A 484 35.33 -56.57 -6.57
CA ALA A 484 36.78 -56.49 -6.67
C ALA A 484 37.38 -55.54 -5.63
N TYR A 485 36.74 -54.39 -5.39
CA TYR A 485 37.15 -53.42 -4.38
C TYR A 485 37.13 -54.00 -2.94
N TYR A 486 36.07 -54.72 -2.57
CA TYR A 486 35.99 -55.32 -1.24
C TYR A 486 36.86 -56.57 -1.08
N GLU A 487 37.20 -57.27 -2.17
CA GLU A 487 38.18 -58.36 -2.16
C GLU A 487 39.59 -57.79 -1.92
N SER A 488 39.99 -56.69 -2.60
CA SER A 488 41.33 -56.09 -2.42
C SER A 488 41.58 -55.56 -1.01
N ILE A 489 40.55 -55.02 -0.34
CA ILE A 489 40.68 -54.55 1.05
C ILE A 489 40.92 -55.71 2.03
N LYS A 490 40.26 -56.85 1.81
CA LYS A 490 40.45 -58.03 2.67
C LYS A 490 41.85 -58.61 2.54
N ASP A 491 42.38 -58.63 1.32
CA ASP A 491 43.73 -59.12 1.05
C ASP A 491 44.79 -58.20 1.71
N ASP A 492 44.61 -56.88 1.67
CA ASP A 492 45.48 -55.91 2.37
C ASP A 492 45.42 -56.05 3.90
N ASP A 493 44.23 -56.25 4.49
CA ASP A 493 44.10 -56.49 5.93
C ASP A 493 44.76 -57.81 6.36
N THR A 494 44.70 -58.85 5.52
CA THR A 494 45.39 -60.12 5.79
C THR A 494 46.91 -60.03 5.61
N ALA A 495 47.40 -59.21 4.68
CA ALA A 495 48.82 -58.99 4.46
C ALA A 495 49.46 -58.07 5.52
N ALA A 496 48.68 -57.13 6.09
CA ALA A 496 49.14 -56.27 7.19
C ALA A 496 49.11 -56.95 8.57
N ALA A 497 48.33 -58.04 8.72
CA ALA A 497 48.25 -58.84 9.94
C ALA A 497 49.28 -60.00 10.00
N SER A 498 50.05 -60.20 8.93
CA SER A 498 51.13 -61.19 8.80
C SER A 498 52.50 -60.53 8.77
#